data_AF-T1H1I1-F1
#
_entry.id   AF-T1H1I1-F1
#
_cell.length_a   1.000
_cell.length_b   1.000
_cell.length_c   1.000
_cell.angle_alpha   90.00
_cell.angle_beta   90.00
_cell.angle_gamma   90.00
#
_symmetry.space_group_name_H-M   'P 1'
#
loop_
_entity.id
_entity.type
_entity.pdbx_description
1 polymer ?
#
loop_
_entity_poly.entity_id
_entity_poly.type
_entity_poly.pdbx_seq_one_letter_code
_entity_poly.pdbx_strand_id
1 'polypeptide(L)'
;MQNILLKSLLKVGTQYRTVAFDKAFPASFLQPLLKMARTPHDPTRIIVMQIFQALLDRHQNQGVLTNITTQPYSAMSQETPSRSDILFVHKNGPNIMQALIDGFVLSDKIESLASTYNTAALLVVELACHETIQEFLLFILGPTCCT
;
A
#
# COMPACT_ATOMS: atom_id res chain seq x y z
N MET A 1 19.75 12.75 -6.15
CA MET A 1 20.18 11.36 -6.46
C MET A 1 19.19 10.29 -6.01
N GLN A 2 18.61 10.34 -4.79
CA GLN A 2 17.64 9.33 -4.30
C GLN A 2 16.42 9.09 -5.23
N ASN A 3 15.90 10.13 -5.88
CA ASN A 3 14.74 10.02 -6.77
C ASN A 3 14.98 9.09 -7.99
N ILE A 4 16.22 9.04 -8.51
CA ILE A 4 16.58 8.19 -9.66
C ILE A 4 16.57 6.71 -9.26
N LEU A 5 17.12 6.37 -8.09
CA LEU A 5 17.12 5.01 -7.57
C LEU A 5 15.70 4.50 -7.33
N LEU A 6 14.84 5.34 -6.75
CA LEU A 6 13.43 5.02 -6.55
C LEU A 6 12.68 4.81 -7.87
N LYS A 7 12.95 5.63 -8.88
CA LYS A 7 12.36 5.44 -10.22
C LYS A 7 12.84 4.17 -10.92
N SER A 8 14.12 3.81 -10.77
CA SER A 8 14.65 2.54 -11.29
C SER A 8 14.01 1.34 -10.59
N LEU A 9 13.85 1.43 -9.27
CA LEU A 9 13.18 0.41 -8.48
C LEU A 9 11.71 0.27 -8.87
N LEU A 10 10.98 1.38 -9.03
CA LEU A 10 9.61 1.38 -9.51
C LEU A 10 9.49 0.67 -10.86
N LYS A 11 10.40 0.99 -11.80
CA LYS A 11 10.42 0.35 -13.12
C LYS A 11 10.55 -1.17 -13.02
N VAL A 12 11.43 -1.67 -12.16
CA VAL A 12 11.58 -3.12 -11.92
C VAL A 12 10.36 -3.70 -11.22
N GLY A 13 9.80 -2.98 -10.24
CA GLY A 13 8.60 -3.40 -9.50
C GLY A 13 7.39 -3.60 -10.39
N THR A 14 7.17 -2.75 -11.41
CA THR A 14 6.04 -2.88 -12.35
C THR A 14 6.09 -4.14 -13.22
N GLN A 15 7.25 -4.79 -13.32
CA GLN A 15 7.43 -6.04 -14.06
C GLN A 15 7.37 -7.28 -13.13
N TYR A 16 7.31 -7.06 -11.81
CA TYR A 16 7.28 -8.12 -10.83
C TYR A 16 5.86 -8.57 -10.54
N ARG A 17 5.58 -9.87 -10.68
CA ARG A 17 4.32 -10.46 -10.22
C ARG A 17 4.53 -11.02 -8.82
N THR A 18 3.88 -10.42 -7.83
CA THR A 18 3.97 -10.87 -6.45
C THR A 18 3.25 -12.20 -6.25
N VAL A 19 4.00 -13.19 -5.77
CA VAL A 19 3.49 -14.52 -5.41
C VAL A 19 3.34 -14.66 -3.89
N ALA A 20 4.17 -13.96 -3.12
CA ALA A 20 4.10 -13.91 -1.66
C ALA A 20 4.66 -12.57 -1.16
N PHE A 21 3.96 -11.91 -0.22
CA PHE A 21 4.33 -10.56 0.19
C PHE A 21 5.60 -10.48 1.04
N ASP A 22 5.91 -11.52 1.81
CA ASP A 22 7.15 -11.61 2.58
C ASP A 22 8.40 -11.64 1.69
N LYS A 23 8.29 -12.21 0.48
CA LYS A 23 9.34 -12.22 -0.54
C LYS A 23 9.41 -10.92 -1.34
N ALA A 24 8.26 -10.30 -1.63
CA ALA A 24 8.20 -9.02 -2.31
C ALA A 24 8.71 -7.87 -1.42
N PHE A 25 8.52 -8.00 -0.10
CA PHE A 25 8.88 -7.00 0.90
C PHE A 25 9.81 -7.57 1.99
N PRO A 26 11.04 -7.98 1.65
CA PRO A 26 12.00 -8.40 2.66
C PRO A 26 12.29 -7.24 3.62
N ALA A 27 12.55 -7.53 4.90
CA ALA A 27 12.68 -6.48 5.92
C ALA A 27 13.75 -5.43 5.61
N SER A 28 14.87 -5.85 4.99
CA SER A 28 15.95 -4.97 4.54
C SER A 28 15.51 -4.00 3.43
N PHE A 29 14.47 -4.33 2.69
CA PHE A 29 13.86 -3.49 1.67
C PHE A 29 12.71 -2.65 2.23
N LEU A 30 11.81 -3.28 2.98
CA LEU A 30 10.58 -2.66 3.48
C LEU A 30 10.86 -1.53 4.49
N GLN A 31 11.81 -1.71 5.42
CA GLN A 31 12.06 -0.70 6.45
C GLN A 31 12.59 0.63 5.88
N PRO A 32 13.61 0.65 5.00
CA PRO A 32 14.00 1.89 4.32
C PRO A 32 12.86 2.50 3.51
N LEU A 33 12.05 1.68 2.84
CA LEU A 33 10.93 2.14 2.02
C LEU A 33 9.88 2.86 2.88
N LEU A 34 9.52 2.30 4.03
CA LEU A 34 8.59 2.92 4.99
C LEU A 34 9.14 4.22 5.59
N LYS A 35 10.46 4.32 5.84
CA LYS A 35 11.07 5.58 6.27
C LYS A 35 10.91 6.67 5.20
N MET A 36 11.11 6.31 3.92
CA MET A 36 10.91 7.25 2.80
C MET A 36 9.45 7.63 2.60
N ALA A 37 8.52 6.70 2.81
CA ALA A 37 7.08 6.94 2.76
C ALA A 37 6.59 7.99 3.76
N ARG A 38 7.34 8.26 4.83
CA ARG A 38 6.98 9.21 5.90
C ARG A 38 7.76 10.53 5.83
N THR A 39 8.51 10.77 4.76
CA THR A 39 9.25 12.02 4.58
C THR A 39 8.32 13.17 4.18
N PRO A 40 8.62 14.44 4.50
CA PRO A 40 7.76 15.58 4.14
C PRO A 40 7.74 15.88 2.63
N HIS A 41 8.62 15.29 1.83
CA HIS A 41 8.74 15.56 0.41
C HIS A 41 7.74 14.74 -0.43
N ASP A 42 6.66 15.37 -0.92
CA ASP A 42 5.58 14.68 -1.65
C ASP A 42 6.08 13.81 -2.83
N PRO A 43 6.97 14.29 -3.72
CA PRO A 43 7.41 13.48 -4.86
C PRO A 43 8.12 12.19 -4.44
N THR A 44 8.78 12.18 -3.27
CA THR A 44 9.38 10.95 -2.73
C THR A 44 8.29 9.98 -2.26
N ARG A 45 7.32 10.48 -1.48
CA ARG A 45 6.22 9.65 -0.98
C ARG A 45 5.39 9.05 -2.12
N ILE A 46 5.08 9.85 -3.15
CA ILE A 46 4.35 9.38 -4.33
C ILE A 46 5.08 8.21 -5.00
N ILE A 47 6.39 8.32 -5.25
CA ILE A 47 7.14 7.21 -5.87
C ILE A 47 7.14 5.97 -4.96
N VAL A 48 7.24 6.15 -3.64
CA VAL A 48 7.16 5.03 -2.70
C VAL A 48 5.79 4.37 -2.74
N MET A 49 4.70 5.15 -2.74
CA MET A 49 3.35 4.65 -2.88
C MET A 49 3.16 3.88 -4.20
N GLN A 50 3.72 4.38 -5.30
CA GLN A 50 3.71 3.68 -6.60
C GLN A 50 4.50 2.35 -6.55
N ILE A 51 5.60 2.28 -5.82
CA ILE A 51 6.32 1.01 -5.60
C ILE A 51 5.45 0.03 -4.82
N PHE A 52 4.78 0.50 -3.76
CA PHE A 52 3.82 -0.34 -3.03
C PHE A 52 2.69 -0.80 -3.95
N GLN A 53 2.08 0.08 -4.73
CA GLN A 53 1.02 -0.27 -5.68
C GLN A 53 1.48 -1.36 -6.65
N ALA A 54 2.65 -1.20 -7.27
CA ALA A 54 3.20 -2.16 -8.22
C ALA A 54 3.44 -3.56 -7.60
N LEU A 55 3.86 -3.61 -6.33
CA LEU A 55 4.15 -4.86 -5.64
C LEU A 55 2.92 -5.46 -4.94
N LEU A 56 1.94 -4.64 -4.55
CA LEU A 56 0.70 -5.10 -3.92
C LEU A 56 -0.27 -5.68 -4.95
N ASP A 57 -0.31 -5.09 -6.14
CA ASP A 57 -1.31 -5.36 -7.17
C ASP A 57 -1.09 -6.69 -7.94
N ARG A 58 -1.02 -7.81 -7.21
CA ARG A 58 -0.80 -9.15 -7.77
C ARG A 58 -1.90 -9.58 -8.75
N HIS A 59 -3.11 -9.03 -8.60
CA HIS A 59 -4.25 -9.34 -9.45
C HIS A 59 -4.64 -8.24 -10.45
N GLN A 60 -3.84 -7.18 -10.59
CA GLN A 60 -4.10 -6.09 -11.54
C GLN A 60 -5.43 -5.34 -11.29
N ASN A 61 -5.81 -5.22 -10.02
CA ASN A 61 -6.98 -4.51 -9.53
C ASN A 61 -6.88 -2.98 -9.70
N GLN A 62 -5.70 -2.41 -9.93
CA GLN A 62 -5.56 -0.95 -10.15
C GLN A 62 -6.42 -0.41 -11.29
N GLY A 63 -6.56 -1.17 -12.40
CA GLY A 63 -7.38 -0.74 -13.54
C GLY A 63 -8.86 -0.59 -13.21
N VAL A 64 -9.32 -1.31 -12.18
CA VAL A 64 -10.69 -1.27 -11.67
C VAL A 64 -10.84 -0.18 -10.60
N LEU A 65 -9.88 -0.09 -9.68
CA LEU A 65 -9.88 0.85 -8.55
C LEU A 65 -9.69 2.33 -8.95
N THR A 66 -9.17 2.59 -10.15
CA THR A 66 -9.01 3.97 -10.66
C THR A 66 -10.36 4.66 -10.89
N ASN A 67 -11.44 3.90 -11.07
CA ASN A 67 -12.79 4.44 -11.29
C ASN A 67 -13.62 4.40 -10.01
N ILE A 68 -13.68 5.50 -9.26
CA ILE A 68 -14.51 5.60 -8.07
C ILE A 68 -15.99 5.50 -8.46
N THR A 69 -16.69 4.50 -7.95
CA THR A 69 -18.11 4.25 -8.23
C THR A 69 -18.85 3.80 -6.97
N THR A 70 -20.15 4.10 -6.90
CA THR A 70 -21.05 3.57 -5.87
C THR A 70 -21.58 2.18 -6.23
N GLN A 71 -21.31 1.72 -7.46
CA GLN A 71 -21.68 0.38 -7.92
C GLN A 71 -20.67 -0.66 -7.43
N PRO A 72 -21.09 -1.91 -7.20
CA PRO A 72 -20.15 -3.00 -6.94
C PRO A 72 -19.15 -3.13 -8.09
N TYR A 73 -17.87 -3.32 -7.78
CA TYR A 73 -16.89 -3.61 -8.82
C TYR A 73 -17.06 -5.05 -9.32
N SER A 74 -17.53 -5.19 -10.56
CA SER A 74 -17.82 -6.50 -11.16
C SER A 74 -16.57 -7.31 -11.53
N ALA A 75 -15.39 -6.68 -11.60
CA ALA A 75 -14.15 -7.26 -12.07
C ALA A 75 -13.01 -7.22 -11.03
N MET A 76 -13.31 -6.95 -9.75
CA MET A 76 -12.29 -7.06 -8.70
C MET A 76 -11.95 -8.53 -8.48
N SER A 77 -10.67 -8.86 -8.60
CA SER A 77 -10.16 -10.17 -8.27
C SER A 77 -9.77 -10.18 -6.79
N GLN A 78 -10.50 -10.95 -5.99
CA GLN A 78 -10.20 -11.18 -4.59
C GLN A 78 -9.86 -12.66 -4.40
N GLU A 79 -8.59 -12.93 -4.08
CA GLU A 79 -8.15 -14.24 -3.62
C GLU A 79 -7.93 -14.17 -2.11
N THR A 80 -8.42 -15.17 -1.38
CA THR A 80 -8.13 -15.28 0.06
C THR A 80 -6.62 -15.24 0.30
N PRO A 81 -6.12 -14.32 1.17
CA PRO A 81 -4.70 -14.23 1.47
C PRO A 81 -4.13 -15.55 1.99
N SER A 82 -2.90 -15.88 1.59
CA SER A 82 -2.24 -17.08 2.10
C SER A 82 -1.84 -16.89 3.58
N ARG A 83 -1.52 -18.00 4.28
CA ARG A 83 -1.00 -17.93 5.64
C ARG A 83 0.25 -17.06 5.77
N SER A 84 1.14 -17.09 4.78
CA SER A 84 2.33 -16.21 4.74
C SER A 84 1.95 -14.73 4.60
N ASP A 85 0.91 -14.42 3.82
CA ASP A 85 0.43 -13.06 3.64
C ASP A 85 -0.23 -12.53 4.91
N ILE A 86 -1.00 -13.37 5.60
CA ILE A 86 -1.61 -13.04 6.90
C ILE A 86 -0.50 -12.74 7.93
N LEU A 87 0.53 -13.59 8.03
CA LEU A 87 1.69 -13.32 8.91
C LEU A 87 2.43 -12.04 8.52
N PHE A 88 2.54 -11.75 7.22
CA PHE A 88 3.11 -10.51 6.73
C PHE A 88 2.30 -9.30 7.21
N VAL A 89 0.97 -9.34 7.14
CA VAL A 89 0.08 -8.27 7.62
C VAL A 89 0.19 -8.08 9.13
N HIS A 90 0.11 -9.14 9.93
CA HIS A 90 0.27 -9.00 11.38
C HIS A 90 1.62 -8.40 11.78
N LYS A 91 2.68 -8.78 11.07
CA LYS A 91 4.05 -8.32 11.38
C LYS A 91 4.31 -6.89 10.91
N ASN A 92 3.92 -6.54 9.69
CA ASN A 92 4.33 -5.30 9.04
C ASN A 92 3.19 -4.32 8.81
N GLY A 93 1.94 -4.80 8.83
CA GLY A 93 0.72 -4.03 8.61
C GLY A 93 0.69 -2.75 9.41
N PRO A 94 0.87 -2.76 10.75
CA PRO A 94 0.80 -1.54 11.56
C PRO A 94 1.73 -0.42 11.06
N ASN A 95 2.95 -0.76 10.62
CA ASN A 95 3.88 0.23 10.09
C ASN A 95 3.49 0.72 8.68
N ILE A 96 2.95 -0.16 7.84
CA ILE A 96 2.42 0.21 6.51
C ILE A 96 1.22 1.15 6.67
N MET A 97 0.28 0.80 7.55
CA MET A 97 -0.90 1.60 7.84
C MET A 97 -0.55 2.95 8.45
N GLN A 98 0.45 3.02 9.35
CA GLN A 98 0.97 4.30 9.83
C GLN A 98 1.56 5.16 8.70
N ALA A 99 2.30 4.55 7.76
CA ALA A 99 2.84 5.29 6.61
C ALA A 99 1.73 5.81 5.68
N LEU A 100 0.61 5.10 5.56
CA LEU A 100 -0.58 5.58 4.84
C LEU A 100 -1.25 6.75 5.57
N ILE A 101 -1.44 6.65 6.90
CA ILE A 101 -1.98 7.75 7.71
C ILE A 101 -1.11 9.00 7.57
N ASP A 102 0.21 8.86 7.75
CA ASP A 102 1.14 9.97 7.57
C ASP A 102 1.08 10.54 6.14
N GLY A 103 0.87 9.71 5.12
CA GLY A 103 0.68 10.14 3.74
C GLY A 103 -0.54 11.04 3.55
N PHE A 104 -1.63 10.80 4.28
CA PHE A 104 -2.82 11.66 4.30
C PHE A 104 -2.63 12.92 5.14
N VAL A 105 -1.91 12.85 6.26
CA VAL A 105 -1.70 13.99 7.17
C VAL A 105 -0.66 14.98 6.64
N LEU A 106 0.37 14.51 5.94
CA LEU A 106 1.52 15.32 5.53
C LEU A 106 1.31 16.12 4.23
N SER A 107 0.16 15.98 3.54
CA SER A 107 -0.05 16.62 2.24
C SER A 107 -1.51 16.94 1.95
N ASP A 108 -1.76 18.16 1.51
CA ASP A 108 -3.06 18.57 0.96
C ASP A 108 -3.10 18.45 -0.58
N LYS A 109 -2.02 17.98 -1.20
CA LYS A 109 -1.95 17.86 -2.67
C LYS A 109 -2.73 16.64 -3.14
N ILE A 110 -3.65 16.88 -4.07
CA ILE A 110 -4.52 15.85 -4.67
C ILE A 110 -3.69 14.66 -5.19
N GLU A 111 -2.55 14.89 -5.84
CA GLU A 111 -1.69 13.81 -6.34
C GLU A 111 -1.14 12.91 -5.23
N SER A 112 -0.69 13.49 -4.10
CA SER A 112 -0.18 12.74 -2.94
C SER A 112 -1.32 11.98 -2.24
N LEU A 113 -2.47 12.62 -2.10
CA LEU A 113 -3.66 12.01 -1.49
C LEU A 113 -4.19 10.85 -2.35
N ALA A 114 -4.32 11.05 -3.66
CA ALA A 114 -4.75 10.02 -4.59
C ALA A 114 -3.79 8.82 -4.61
N SER A 115 -2.48 9.08 -4.63
CA SER A 115 -1.49 7.99 -4.58
C SER A 115 -1.56 7.22 -3.26
N THR A 116 -1.74 7.90 -2.12
CA THR A 116 -1.88 7.23 -0.81
C THR A 116 -3.18 6.42 -0.74
N TYR A 117 -4.28 6.99 -1.22
CA TYR A 117 -5.59 6.33 -1.29
C TYR A 117 -5.54 5.07 -2.15
N ASN A 118 -4.97 5.12 -3.35
CA ASN A 118 -4.85 3.97 -4.22
C ASN A 118 -4.04 2.84 -3.58
N THR A 119 -2.96 3.17 -2.86
CA THR A 119 -2.17 2.17 -2.12
C THR A 119 -2.99 1.54 -1.00
N ALA A 120 -3.75 2.33 -0.24
CA ALA A 120 -4.62 1.82 0.82
C ALA A 120 -5.73 0.90 0.26
N ALA A 121 -6.34 1.29 -0.86
CA ALA A 121 -7.37 0.50 -1.53
C ALA A 121 -6.82 -0.86 -1.99
N LEU A 122 -5.65 -0.89 -2.62
CA LEU A 122 -4.98 -2.14 -3.00
C LEU A 122 -4.64 -3.00 -1.79
N LEU A 123 -4.11 -2.41 -0.72
CA LEU A 123 -3.79 -3.13 0.49
C LEU A 123 -5.04 -3.86 1.03
N VAL A 124 -6.17 -3.18 1.09
CA VAL A 124 -7.44 -3.78 1.54
C VAL A 124 -7.89 -4.88 0.58
N VAL A 125 -7.94 -4.61 -0.72
CA VAL A 125 -8.44 -5.58 -1.72
C VAL A 125 -7.60 -6.85 -1.77
N GLU A 126 -6.28 -6.73 -1.59
CA GLU A 126 -5.34 -7.83 -1.75
C GLU A 126 -5.12 -8.65 -0.47
N LEU A 127 -5.34 -8.05 0.70
CA LEU A 127 -4.91 -8.61 2.00
C LEU A 127 -5.99 -8.65 3.09
N ALA A 128 -7.15 -8.01 2.90
CA ALA A 128 -8.22 -8.07 3.90
C ALA A 128 -8.91 -9.42 3.90
N CYS A 129 -8.92 -10.07 5.05
CA CYS A 129 -9.67 -11.29 5.31
C CYS A 129 -10.16 -11.30 6.76
N HIS A 130 -10.91 -12.33 7.15
CA HIS A 130 -11.42 -12.45 8.52
C HIS A 130 -10.31 -12.38 9.58
N GLU A 131 -9.12 -12.91 9.29
CA GLU A 131 -8.00 -12.92 10.24
C GLU A 131 -7.29 -11.56 10.37
N THR A 132 -7.36 -10.71 9.33
CA THR A 132 -6.70 -9.39 9.31
C THR A 132 -7.67 -8.22 9.47
N ILE A 133 -8.97 -8.51 9.62
CA ILE A 133 -10.02 -7.49 9.63
C ILE A 133 -9.85 -6.51 10.80
N GLN A 134 -9.32 -6.97 11.94
CA GLN A 134 -9.09 -6.12 13.10
C GLN A 134 -8.06 -5.03 12.80
N GLU A 135 -6.96 -5.38 12.12
CA GLU A 135 -5.93 -4.44 11.70
C GLU A 135 -6.49 -3.38 10.75
N PHE A 136 -7.28 -3.80 9.76
CA PHE A 136 -7.90 -2.88 8.80
C PHE A 136 -8.97 -1.99 9.43
N LEU A 137 -9.78 -2.53 10.35
CA LEU A 137 -10.75 -1.74 11.11
C LEU A 137 -10.05 -0.69 11.98
N LEU A 138 -8.94 -1.05 12.63
CA LEU A 138 -8.15 -0.10 13.39
C LEU A 138 -7.55 0.98 12.49
N PHE A 139 -7.13 0.65 11.27
CA PHE A 139 -6.66 1.66 10.32
C PHE A 139 -7.75 2.60 9.82
N ILE A 140 -8.96 2.09 9.58
CA ILE A 140 -10.08 2.91 9.08
C ILE A 140 -10.67 3.78 10.20
N LEU A 141 -10.82 3.22 11.41
CA LEU A 141 -11.51 3.86 12.53
C LEU A 141 -10.57 4.52 13.54
N GLY A 142 -9.36 4.00 13.70
CA GLY A 142 -8.38 4.45 14.68
C GLY A 142 -7.67 5.80 14.47
N PRO A 143 -7.68 6.46 13.28
CA PRO A 143 -7.02 7.76 13.13
C PRO A 143 -7.57 8.86 14.05
N THR A 144 -8.73 8.68 14.70
CA THR A 144 -9.37 9.71 15.53
C THR A 144 -8.92 9.77 16.99
N CYS A 145 -8.00 8.90 17.46
CA CYS A 145 -7.71 8.80 18.90
C CYS A 145 -6.39 9.42 19.40
N CYS A 146 -5.56 10.02 18.55
CA CYS A 146 -4.32 10.66 18.98
C CYS A 146 -4.17 12.06 18.37
N THR A 147 -4.94 13.01 18.90
CA THR A 147 -4.65 14.46 18.82
C THR A 147 -4.26 14.96 20.20
#